data_AF-A0A9W7BK43-F1
#
_entry.id   AF-A0A9W7BK43-F1
#
_cell.length_a   1.000
_cell.length_b   1.000
_cell.length_c   1.000
_cell.angle_alpha   90.00
_cell.angle_beta   90.00
_cell.angle_gamma   90.00
#
_symmetry.space_group_name_H-M   'P 1'
#
loop_
_entity.id
_entity.type
_entity.pdbx_description
1 polymer ?
#
loop_
_entity_poly.entity_id
_entity_poly.type
_entity_poly.pdbx_seq_one_letter_code
_entity_poly.pdbx_strand_id
1 'polypeptide(L)'
;MAVYSKLTVATLKAELDSRGINYDKKCKKAILITKLKEDDQQKEEMEQTKEQIKEQTMEQTKTPVTKTAAAATTIAAEITTNNTNASTTSTTSTTNTTNTTNTTTTPSPFTRNEFNPPNHHLKGTFLTSAPPTKGRNTSGRNWKVRPQKRTSTLVNKVTLNNKVKSSWEAKEESRNRLREIKAREKEIKASTLASKLEKKERRLSQEKRRAENAAKALQYQTMNHNTVGNKIKAMSKKQLRMIKKTRFNQKTGVTELVGAFEK
;
A
#
# COMPACT_ATOMS: atom_id res chain seq x y z
N MET A 1 13.97 -33.90 -17.77
CA MET A 1 14.98 -33.43 -16.77
C MET A 1 16.44 -33.55 -17.22
N ALA A 2 16.85 -34.53 -18.03
CA ALA A 2 18.25 -34.74 -18.46
C ALA A 2 18.70 -33.97 -19.72
N VAL A 3 17.87 -33.06 -20.25
CA VAL A 3 18.11 -32.39 -21.53
C VAL A 3 19.17 -31.29 -21.38
N TYR A 4 19.04 -30.43 -20.36
CA TYR A 4 19.93 -29.28 -20.16
C TYR A 4 21.34 -29.63 -19.66
N SER A 5 21.55 -30.81 -19.07
CA SER A 5 22.86 -31.21 -18.56
C SER A 5 23.84 -31.56 -19.69
N LYS A 6 23.33 -32.05 -20.83
CA LYS A 6 24.13 -32.44 -22.01
C LYS A 6 24.56 -31.24 -22.87
N LEU A 7 23.90 -30.10 -22.72
CA LEU A 7 24.19 -28.89 -23.50
C LEU A 7 25.51 -28.23 -23.07
N THR A 8 26.18 -27.58 -24.00
CA THR A 8 27.38 -26.79 -23.73
C THR A 8 27.02 -25.45 -23.07
N VAL A 9 27.97 -24.77 -22.43
CA VAL A 9 27.70 -23.46 -21.81
C VAL A 9 27.29 -22.43 -22.86
N ALA A 10 27.89 -22.47 -24.05
CA ALA A 10 27.56 -21.56 -25.15
C ALA A 10 26.12 -21.74 -25.64
N THR A 11 25.65 -22.99 -25.78
CA THR A 11 24.26 -23.30 -26.20
C THR A 11 23.26 -22.87 -25.14
N LEU A 12 23.54 -23.09 -23.85
CA LEU A 12 22.69 -22.62 -22.75
C LEU A 12 22.57 -21.08 -22.71
N LYS A 13 23.66 -20.36 -22.99
CA LYS A 13 23.67 -18.89 -23.07
C LYS A 13 22.85 -18.38 -24.25
N ALA A 14 23.04 -18.95 -25.43
CA ALA A 14 22.28 -18.60 -26.63
C ALA A 14 20.78 -18.84 -26.44
N GLU A 15 20.40 -19.93 -25.77
CA GLU A 15 19.01 -20.22 -25.43
C GLU A 15 18.43 -19.14 -24.50
N LEU A 16 19.14 -18.76 -23.43
CA LEU A 16 18.71 -17.69 -22.51
C LEU A 16 18.58 -16.34 -23.24
N ASP A 17 19.52 -16.00 -24.12
CA ASP A 17 19.47 -14.77 -24.93
C ASP A 17 18.26 -14.79 -25.88
N SER A 18 17.96 -15.92 -26.51
CA SER A 18 16.79 -16.06 -27.40
C SER A 18 15.46 -15.90 -26.67
N ARG A 19 15.42 -16.28 -25.39
CA ARG A 19 14.26 -16.09 -24.50
C ARG A 19 14.23 -14.73 -23.82
N GLY A 20 15.25 -13.89 -24.00
CA GLY A 20 15.36 -12.58 -23.36
C GLY A 20 15.60 -12.63 -21.85
N ILE A 21 16.13 -13.73 -21.32
CA ILE A 21 16.37 -13.91 -19.88
C ILE A 21 17.73 -13.33 -19.51
N ASN A 22 17.76 -12.42 -18.53
CA ASN A 22 18.99 -11.81 -18.07
C ASN A 22 19.80 -12.79 -17.19
N TYR A 23 21.08 -12.97 -17.51
CA TYR A 23 22.02 -13.77 -16.75
C TYR A 23 23.41 -13.10 -16.67
N ASP A 24 24.18 -13.43 -15.63
CA ASP A 24 25.58 -12.97 -15.54
C ASP A 24 26.44 -13.76 -16.54
N LYS A 25 27.16 -13.04 -17.43
CA LYS A 25 28.06 -13.62 -18.44
C LYS A 25 29.14 -14.53 -17.83
N LYS A 26 29.50 -14.33 -16.56
CA LYS A 26 30.50 -15.12 -15.82
C LYS A 26 29.89 -16.24 -14.96
N CYS A 27 28.59 -16.50 -15.03
CA CYS A 27 27.98 -17.52 -14.18
C CYS A 27 28.32 -18.96 -14.61
N LYS A 28 28.27 -19.88 -13.64
CA LYS A 28 28.57 -21.30 -13.82
C LYS A 28 27.45 -22.00 -14.61
N LYS A 29 27.79 -23.07 -15.34
CA LYS A 29 26.84 -23.90 -16.13
C LYS A 29 25.59 -24.31 -15.32
N ALA A 30 25.77 -24.71 -14.06
CA ALA A 30 24.66 -25.12 -13.20
C ALA A 30 23.62 -24.00 -12.99
N ILE A 31 24.06 -22.74 -12.88
CA ILE A 31 23.19 -21.58 -12.68
C ILE A 31 22.39 -21.26 -13.96
N LEU A 32 23.02 -21.40 -15.13
CA LEU A 32 22.32 -21.26 -16.42
C LEU A 32 21.20 -22.31 -16.54
N ILE A 33 21.48 -23.55 -16.13
CA ILE A 33 20.50 -24.65 -16.15
C ILE A 33 19.33 -24.37 -15.20
N THR A 34 19.60 -23.89 -13.98
CA THR A 34 18.51 -23.56 -13.03
C THR A 34 17.65 -22.43 -13.57
N LYS A 35 18.24 -21.42 -14.22
CA LYS A 35 17.49 -20.31 -14.83
C LYS A 35 16.56 -20.76 -15.94
N LEU A 36 17.00 -21.64 -16.84
CA LEU A 36 16.14 -22.21 -17.88
C LEU A 36 15.00 -23.05 -17.30
N LYS A 37 15.27 -23.81 -16.22
CA LYS A 37 14.22 -24.59 -15.54
C LYS A 37 13.17 -23.71 -14.86
N GLU A 38 13.60 -22.63 -14.21
CA GLU A 38 12.71 -21.67 -13.58
C GLU A 38 11.78 -21.02 -14.63
N ASP A 39 12.31 -20.68 -15.81
CA ASP A 39 11.54 -20.12 -16.92
C ASP A 39 10.52 -21.11 -17.50
N ASP A 40 10.92 -22.36 -17.73
CA ASP A 40 10.00 -23.41 -18.19
C ASP A 40 8.85 -23.63 -17.19
N GLN A 41 9.16 -23.67 -15.89
CA GLN A 41 8.14 -23.82 -14.84
C GLN A 41 7.17 -22.63 -14.80
N GLN A 42 7.69 -21.40 -14.90
CA GLN A 42 6.83 -20.20 -14.94
C GLN A 42 5.90 -20.21 -16.17
N LYS A 43 6.39 -20.72 -17.31
CA LYS A 43 5.58 -20.85 -18.51
C LYS A 43 4.46 -21.88 -18.33
N GLU A 44 4.74 -23.04 -17.73
CA GLU A 44 3.74 -24.05 -17.41
C GLU A 44 2.67 -23.52 -16.43
N GLU A 45 3.07 -22.79 -15.38
CA GLU A 45 2.15 -22.16 -14.43
C GLU A 45 1.26 -21.10 -15.10
N MET A 46 1.81 -20.28 -16.01
CA MET A 46 1.03 -19.32 -16.80
C MET A 46 0.04 -19.99 -17.77
N GLU A 47 0.35 -21.20 -18.25
CA GLU A 47 -0.54 -21.95 -19.13
C GLU A 47 -1.70 -22.57 -18.35
N GLN A 48 -1.42 -23.18 -17.20
CA GLN A 48 -2.45 -23.72 -16.30
C GLN A 48 -3.42 -22.64 -15.81
N THR A 49 -2.93 -21.45 -15.49
CA THR A 49 -3.79 -20.33 -15.07
C THR A 49 -4.68 -19.83 -16.21
N LYS A 50 -4.19 -19.83 -17.46
CA LYS A 50 -5.01 -19.51 -18.64
C LYS A 50 -6.11 -20.54 -18.87
N GLU A 51 -5.82 -21.83 -18.67
CA GLU A 51 -6.81 -22.90 -18.78
C GLU A 51 -7.88 -22.79 -17.68
N GLN A 52 -7.49 -22.54 -16.43
CA GLN A 52 -8.45 -22.32 -15.34
C GLN A 52 -9.36 -21.11 -15.58
N ILE A 53 -8.81 -19.99 -16.09
CA ILE A 53 -9.60 -18.81 -16.46
C ILE A 53 -10.59 -19.16 -17.59
N LYS A 54 -10.14 -19.93 -18.59
CA LYS A 54 -11.00 -20.37 -19.70
C LYS A 54 -12.15 -21.25 -19.22
N GLU A 55 -11.90 -22.19 -18.32
CA GLU A 55 -12.92 -23.05 -17.71
C GLU A 55 -13.94 -22.24 -16.88
N GLN A 56 -13.46 -21.33 -16.01
CA GLN A 56 -14.33 -20.45 -15.23
C GLN A 56 -15.18 -19.53 -16.12
N THR A 57 -14.67 -19.11 -17.28
CA THR A 57 -15.42 -18.25 -18.22
C THR A 57 -16.48 -19.05 -18.97
N MET A 58 -16.26 -20.34 -19.28
CA MET A 58 -17.27 -21.18 -19.92
C MET A 58 -18.41 -21.57 -18.96
N GLU A 59 -18.13 -21.75 -17.66
CA GLU A 59 -19.14 -22.16 -16.68
C GLU A 59 -20.16 -21.05 -16.34
N GLN A 60 -19.79 -19.77 -16.51
CA GLN A 60 -20.71 -18.63 -16.32
C GLN A 60 -21.69 -18.37 -17.48
N THR A 61 -21.58 -19.11 -18.59
CA THR A 61 -22.48 -18.95 -19.76
C THR A 61 -23.61 -19.98 -19.84
N LYS A 62 -23.74 -20.87 -18.84
CA LYS A 62 -24.86 -21.82 -18.73
C LYS A 62 -25.67 -21.61 -17.45
N THR A 63 -26.45 -20.53 -17.39
CA THR A 63 -27.74 -20.56 -16.65
C THR A 63 -28.78 -19.65 -17.32
N PRO A 64 -30.06 -20.05 -17.32
CA PRO A 64 -31.11 -19.45 -18.13
C PRO A 64 -31.69 -18.18 -17.51
N VAL A 65 -31.98 -17.21 -18.37
CA VAL A 65 -32.76 -16.01 -18.07
C VAL A 65 -34.18 -16.44 -17.63
N THR A 66 -34.53 -16.23 -16.36
CA THR A 66 -35.92 -16.04 -15.96
C THR A 66 -36.08 -14.75 -15.19
N LYS A 67 -37.08 -13.98 -15.64
CA LYS A 67 -37.60 -12.75 -15.08
C LYS A 67 -38.06 -12.98 -13.64
N THR A 68 -37.97 -11.97 -12.77
CA THR A 68 -39.12 -11.20 -12.23
C THR A 68 -38.67 -10.32 -11.06
N ALA A 69 -39.31 -9.17 -10.96
CA ALA A 69 -39.10 -8.10 -10.00
C ALA A 69 -39.56 -8.43 -8.57
N ALA A 70 -39.13 -7.54 -7.67
CA ALA A 70 -39.79 -7.10 -6.43
C ALA A 70 -39.22 -7.55 -5.07
N ALA A 71 -39.24 -6.55 -4.18
CA ALA A 71 -39.27 -6.58 -2.72
C ALA A 71 -37.95 -6.71 -1.93
N ALA A 72 -37.68 -5.62 -1.21
CA ALA A 72 -36.80 -5.52 -0.05
C ALA A 72 -37.30 -6.36 1.14
N THR A 73 -36.39 -6.77 2.04
CA THR A 73 -36.50 -6.77 3.53
C THR A 73 -35.51 -7.78 4.15
N THR A 74 -34.43 -7.26 4.74
CA THR A 74 -34.00 -7.46 6.15
C THR A 74 -33.56 -8.85 6.71
N ILE A 75 -32.36 -8.81 7.35
CA ILE A 75 -31.84 -9.56 8.53
C ILE A 75 -31.04 -10.88 8.37
N ALA A 76 -29.86 -10.83 9.02
CA ALA A 76 -29.04 -11.83 9.73
C ALA A 76 -28.44 -13.06 9.02
N ALA A 77 -27.10 -13.05 9.07
CA ALA A 77 -26.20 -14.11 9.57
C ALA A 77 -26.51 -15.57 9.23
N GLU A 78 -25.60 -16.20 8.48
CA GLU A 78 -25.05 -17.48 8.90
C GLU A 78 -23.64 -17.70 8.34
N ILE A 79 -22.72 -17.96 9.27
CA ILE A 79 -21.36 -18.42 9.09
C ILE A 79 -21.41 -19.94 9.26
N THR A 80 -20.93 -20.71 8.28
CA THR A 80 -20.62 -22.15 8.42
C THR A 80 -19.50 -22.46 7.43
N THR A 81 -18.22 -22.32 7.78
CA THR A 81 -17.30 -23.35 8.31
C THR A 81 -17.48 -24.76 7.75
N ASN A 82 -16.50 -25.18 6.93
CA ASN A 82 -15.98 -26.54 6.73
C ASN A 82 -14.75 -26.39 5.81
N ASN A 83 -13.64 -27.13 5.86
CA ASN A 83 -13.06 -28.07 6.80
C ASN A 83 -11.58 -28.28 6.36
N THR A 84 -10.82 -28.80 7.30
CA THR A 84 -9.36 -28.89 7.49
C THR A 84 -8.67 -30.07 6.77
N ASN A 85 -7.33 -29.99 6.69
CA ASN A 85 -6.28 -31.04 6.52
C ASN A 85 -5.51 -30.93 5.18
N ALA A 86 -4.17 -30.97 5.09
CA ALA A 86 -3.11 -31.54 5.93
C ALA A 86 -1.80 -30.71 5.75
N SER A 87 -1.02 -30.38 6.79
CA SER A 87 0.02 -31.19 7.46
C SER A 87 1.09 -31.77 6.52
N THR A 88 2.25 -31.11 6.42
CA THR A 88 3.54 -31.80 6.24
C THR A 88 4.69 -30.97 6.84
N THR A 89 5.49 -31.68 7.61
CA THR A 89 6.56 -31.24 8.52
C THR A 89 7.91 -31.19 7.81
N SER A 90 8.93 -30.66 8.52
CA SER A 90 10.39 -30.86 8.32
C SER A 90 11.08 -29.77 7.47
N THR A 91 12.29 -29.24 7.71
CA THR A 91 13.35 -29.48 8.70
C THR A 91 14.23 -28.22 8.78
N THR A 92 14.86 -28.02 9.94
CA THR A 92 15.95 -27.10 10.30
C THR A 92 17.15 -27.08 9.35
N SER A 93 17.72 -25.88 9.12
CA SER A 93 19.18 -25.72 9.01
C SER A 93 19.60 -24.29 9.40
N THR A 94 20.32 -24.25 10.52
CA THR A 94 21.03 -23.12 11.14
C THR A 94 22.36 -22.88 10.41
N THR A 95 22.68 -21.64 10.03
CA THR A 95 24.07 -21.19 9.90
C THR A 95 24.19 -19.70 10.23
N ASN A 96 25.28 -19.39 10.91
CA ASN A 96 25.53 -18.23 11.75
C ASN A 96 26.00 -16.97 11.01
N THR A 97 25.60 -15.83 11.58
CA THR A 97 26.43 -14.70 12.01
C THR A 97 27.75 -14.42 11.30
N THR A 98 27.82 -13.29 10.60
CA THR A 98 29.01 -12.42 10.61
C THR A 98 28.62 -10.96 10.81
N ASN A 99 29.33 -10.37 11.76
CA ASN A 99 29.18 -9.05 12.35
C ASN A 99 29.25 -7.93 11.32
N THR A 100 28.29 -6.99 11.35
CA THR A 100 28.46 -5.67 10.74
C THR A 100 28.61 -4.65 11.87
N THR A 101 29.76 -4.01 11.85
CA THR A 101 30.24 -2.96 12.74
C THR A 101 29.28 -1.78 12.78
N ASN A 102 28.86 -1.41 13.99
CA ASN A 102 28.15 -0.18 14.28
C ASN A 102 29.13 1.00 14.11
N THR A 103 28.97 1.78 13.03
CA THR A 103 29.52 3.13 12.97
C THR A 103 28.51 4.08 13.61
N THR A 104 28.81 4.49 14.84
CA THR A 104 28.20 5.62 15.54
C THR A 104 28.52 6.90 14.78
N THR A 105 27.66 7.28 13.84
CA THR A 105 27.69 8.62 13.24
C THR A 105 26.86 9.55 14.12
N THR A 106 27.58 10.41 14.84
CA THR A 106 27.10 11.55 15.61
C THR A 106 26.07 12.35 14.79
N PRO A 107 24.82 12.54 15.28
CA PRO A 107 23.91 13.47 14.64
C PRO A 107 24.36 14.90 14.94
N SER A 108 25.04 15.52 13.97
CA SER A 108 25.31 16.95 13.97
C SER A 108 23.98 17.71 14.03
N PRO A 109 23.83 18.77 14.84
CA PRO A 109 22.62 19.56 14.89
C PRO A 109 22.38 20.19 13.52
N PHE A 110 21.32 19.74 12.86
CA PHE A 110 20.85 20.31 11.61
C PHE A 110 20.41 21.74 11.89
N THR A 111 21.31 22.71 11.70
CA THR A 111 20.94 24.11 11.61
C THR A 111 19.94 24.21 10.47
N ARG A 112 18.71 24.54 10.83
CA ARG A 112 17.66 24.93 9.89
C ARG A 112 18.21 26.13 9.11
N ASN A 113 18.89 25.88 8.01
CA ASN A 113 19.13 26.88 6.99
C ASN A 113 17.74 27.34 6.57
N GLU A 114 17.39 28.55 6.98
CA GLU A 114 16.26 29.30 6.47
C GLU A 114 16.39 29.30 4.96
N PHE A 115 15.59 28.46 4.31
CA PHE A 115 15.31 28.55 2.89
C PHE A 115 14.48 29.82 2.72
N ASN A 116 15.19 30.95 2.74
CA ASN A 116 14.67 32.20 2.24
C ASN A 116 14.62 31.99 0.73
N PRO A 117 13.43 31.86 0.11
CA PRO A 117 13.37 31.70 -1.33
C PRO A 117 14.11 32.89 -1.94
N PRO A 118 15.03 32.68 -2.91
CA PRO A 118 15.68 33.79 -3.58
C PRO A 118 14.56 34.66 -4.13
N ASN A 119 14.48 35.87 -3.56
CA ASN A 119 13.60 36.91 -4.01
C ASN A 119 14.12 37.25 -5.40
N HIS A 120 13.67 36.50 -6.41
CA HIS A 120 13.90 36.78 -7.81
C HIS A 120 13.21 38.11 -8.08
N HIS A 121 13.92 39.19 -7.76
CA HIS A 121 13.84 40.43 -8.50
C HIS A 121 14.14 40.05 -9.94
N LEU A 122 13.09 39.63 -10.65
CA LEU A 122 12.99 39.75 -12.07
C LEU A 122 13.29 41.21 -12.36
N LYS A 123 14.56 41.52 -12.64
CA LYS A 123 14.99 42.70 -13.39
C LYS A 123 14.52 42.53 -14.84
N GLY A 124 13.23 42.28 -15.02
CA GLY A 124 12.55 42.68 -16.21
C GLY A 124 12.47 44.19 -16.10
N THR A 125 13.18 44.86 -17.00
CA THR A 125 12.88 46.23 -17.40
C THR A 125 11.44 46.25 -17.93
N PHE A 126 10.46 46.17 -17.02
CA PHE A 126 9.18 46.81 -17.24
C PHE A 126 9.54 48.27 -17.35
N LEU A 127 9.67 48.73 -18.60
CA LEU A 127 9.48 50.12 -18.92
C LEU A 127 8.18 50.52 -18.23
N THR A 128 8.31 51.11 -17.04
CA THR A 128 7.32 51.99 -16.46
C THR A 128 7.26 53.19 -17.39
N SER A 129 6.66 52.98 -18.56
CA SER A 129 5.90 54.02 -19.21
C SER A 129 4.84 54.34 -18.17
N ALA A 130 5.13 55.34 -17.34
CA ALA A 130 4.12 55.96 -16.50
C ALA A 130 2.93 56.20 -17.44
N PRO A 131 1.72 55.73 -17.10
CA PRO A 131 0.57 55.97 -17.96
C PRO A 131 0.53 57.48 -18.23
N PRO A 132 0.31 57.91 -19.48
CA PRO A 132 0.33 59.34 -19.81
C PRO A 132 -0.53 60.05 -18.77
N THR A 133 0.04 61.05 -18.10
CA THR A 133 -0.59 61.77 -17.00
C THR A 133 -1.90 62.35 -17.50
N LYS A 134 -2.97 61.58 -17.34
CA LYS A 134 -4.31 61.98 -17.77
C LYS A 134 -4.64 63.19 -16.92
N GLY A 135 -4.90 64.32 -17.58
CA GLY A 135 -5.16 65.61 -16.94
C GLY A 135 -6.15 65.52 -15.77
N ARG A 136 -6.07 66.50 -14.86
CA ARG A 136 -6.91 66.60 -13.65
C ARG A 136 -8.38 66.32 -13.98
N ASN A 137 -9.11 65.62 -13.12
CA ASN A 137 -10.56 65.59 -13.26
C ASN A 137 -11.09 67.04 -13.20
N THR A 138 -12.12 67.34 -13.98
CA THR A 138 -12.66 68.72 -14.09
C THR A 138 -13.08 69.29 -12.73
N SER A 139 -13.36 68.44 -11.74
CA SER A 139 -13.72 68.83 -10.37
C SER A 139 -12.54 69.00 -9.40
N GLY A 140 -11.29 68.73 -9.78
CA GLY A 140 -10.08 68.90 -8.95
C GLY A 140 -9.94 67.99 -7.70
N ARG A 141 -10.99 67.25 -7.33
CA ARG A 141 -11.05 66.37 -6.15
C ARG A 141 -10.41 65.00 -6.44
N ASN A 142 -9.29 64.71 -5.79
CA ASN A 142 -8.47 63.51 -5.94
C ASN A 142 -9.18 62.16 -5.68
N TRP A 143 -10.27 62.15 -4.89
CA TRP A 143 -11.03 60.93 -4.57
C TRP A 143 -12.04 60.50 -5.66
N LYS A 144 -12.34 61.37 -6.62
CA LYS A 144 -13.14 61.00 -7.80
C LYS A 144 -12.25 60.26 -8.81
N VAL A 145 -12.09 58.96 -8.56
CA VAL A 145 -11.47 58.01 -9.50
C VAL A 145 -12.21 58.11 -10.84
N ARG A 146 -11.49 58.33 -11.94
CA ARG A 146 -12.11 58.32 -13.28
C ARG A 146 -12.81 56.97 -13.46
N PRO A 147 -14.03 56.90 -14.04
CA PRO A 147 -14.62 55.62 -14.40
C PRO A 147 -13.64 54.89 -15.32
N GLN A 148 -13.01 53.85 -14.78
CA GLN A 148 -12.09 53.00 -15.51
C GLN A 148 -12.92 52.39 -16.65
N LYS A 149 -12.48 52.57 -17.90
CA LYS A 149 -13.18 51.99 -19.06
C LYS A 149 -13.45 50.52 -18.73
N ARG A 150 -14.73 50.13 -18.69
CA ARG A 150 -15.15 48.76 -18.37
C ARG A 150 -14.34 47.84 -19.28
N THR A 151 -13.68 46.84 -18.71
CA THR A 151 -12.84 45.85 -19.42
C THR A 151 -13.67 44.88 -20.28
N SER A 152 -14.84 45.32 -20.76
CA SER A 152 -15.72 44.54 -21.62
C SER A 152 -15.13 44.28 -23.02
N THR A 153 -13.94 44.79 -23.33
CA THR A 153 -13.14 44.32 -24.48
C THR A 153 -12.73 42.85 -24.38
N LEU A 154 -12.88 42.21 -23.20
CA LEU A 154 -12.73 40.76 -23.09
C LEU A 154 -13.87 39.97 -23.77
N VAL A 155 -15.02 40.62 -24.01
CA VAL A 155 -16.19 40.01 -24.69
C VAL A 155 -15.96 39.84 -26.20
N ASN A 156 -15.11 40.66 -26.83
CA ASN A 156 -14.79 40.50 -28.25
C ASN A 156 -13.71 39.43 -28.53
N LYS A 157 -13.08 38.86 -27.48
CA LYS A 157 -12.25 37.65 -27.61
C LYS A 157 -13.08 36.35 -27.50
N VAL A 158 -14.39 36.46 -27.29
CA VAL A 158 -15.30 35.30 -27.28
C VAL A 158 -15.36 34.62 -28.65
N THR A 159 -15.05 35.30 -29.75
CA THR A 159 -15.00 34.68 -31.09
C THR A 159 -13.78 33.77 -31.30
N LEU A 160 -12.68 33.97 -30.58
CA LEU A 160 -11.54 33.03 -30.54
C LEU A 160 -11.82 31.85 -29.60
N ASN A 161 -12.51 32.08 -28.48
CA ASN A 161 -12.92 31.02 -27.56
C ASN A 161 -14.12 30.18 -28.06
N ASN A 162 -15.00 30.74 -28.89
CA ASN A 162 -16.13 30.00 -29.51
C ASN A 162 -15.75 29.24 -30.77
N LYS A 163 -14.56 29.47 -31.34
CA LYS A 163 -14.06 28.70 -32.50
C LYS A 163 -13.46 27.34 -32.12
N VAL A 164 -13.26 27.06 -30.84
CA VAL A 164 -12.93 25.72 -30.36
C VAL A 164 -14.17 25.07 -29.78
N LYS A 165 -15.21 24.91 -30.62
CA LYS A 165 -16.17 23.82 -30.39
C LYS A 165 -15.39 22.53 -30.62
N SER A 166 -14.63 22.11 -29.60
CA SER A 166 -14.00 20.80 -29.55
C SER A 166 -15.03 19.79 -30.03
N SER A 167 -14.70 19.07 -31.10
CA SER A 167 -15.57 18.04 -31.66
C SER A 167 -15.97 17.07 -30.55
N TRP A 168 -17.12 16.41 -30.70
CA TRP A 168 -17.57 15.43 -29.71
C TRP A 168 -16.47 14.40 -29.39
N GLU A 169 -15.75 13.97 -30.42
CA GLU A 169 -14.59 13.08 -30.34
C GLU A 169 -13.47 13.65 -29.45
N ALA A 170 -13.09 14.93 -29.61
CA ALA A 170 -12.06 15.53 -28.77
C ALA A 170 -12.49 15.66 -27.29
N LYS A 171 -13.79 15.81 -27.01
CA LYS A 171 -14.32 15.77 -25.64
C LYS A 171 -14.31 14.36 -25.07
N GLU A 172 -14.65 13.37 -25.88
CA GLU A 172 -14.62 11.96 -25.48
C GLU A 172 -13.19 11.49 -25.22
N GLU A 173 -12.24 11.87 -26.08
CA GLU A 173 -10.83 11.58 -25.89
C GLU A 173 -10.30 12.23 -24.60
N SER A 174 -10.64 13.50 -24.34
CA SER A 174 -10.28 14.18 -23.09
C SER A 174 -10.87 13.47 -21.85
N ARG A 175 -12.12 13.00 -21.94
CA ARG A 175 -12.77 12.23 -20.87
C ARG A 175 -12.10 10.87 -20.66
N ASN A 176 -11.73 10.17 -21.74
CA ASN A 176 -11.04 8.89 -21.68
C ASN A 176 -9.65 9.05 -21.06
N ARG A 177 -8.86 10.05 -21.49
CA ARG A 177 -7.57 10.39 -20.88
C ARG A 177 -7.71 10.70 -19.39
N LEU A 178 -8.73 11.48 -19.00
CA LEU A 178 -8.97 11.77 -17.58
C LEU A 178 -9.37 10.51 -16.80
N ARG A 179 -10.15 9.61 -17.40
CA ARG A 179 -10.53 8.32 -16.80
C ARG A 179 -9.31 7.43 -16.59
N GLU A 180 -8.41 7.35 -17.56
CA GLU A 180 -7.15 6.61 -17.48
C GLU A 180 -6.23 7.15 -16.39
N ILE A 181 -6.07 8.49 -16.31
CA ILE A 181 -5.27 9.13 -15.26
C ILE A 181 -5.84 8.78 -13.88
N LYS A 182 -7.15 8.94 -13.70
CA LYS A 182 -7.82 8.62 -12.42
C LYS A 182 -7.73 7.13 -12.07
N ALA A 183 -7.83 6.24 -13.05
CA ALA A 183 -7.67 4.81 -12.85
C ALA A 183 -6.24 4.50 -12.35
N ARG A 184 -5.23 5.06 -12.98
CA ARG A 184 -3.82 4.91 -12.57
C ARG A 184 -3.56 5.48 -11.17
N GLU A 185 -4.12 6.66 -10.86
CA GLU A 185 -4.02 7.23 -9.51
C GLU A 185 -4.69 6.35 -8.46
N LYS A 186 -5.86 5.78 -8.77
CA LYS A 186 -6.58 4.86 -7.88
C LYS A 186 -5.76 3.60 -7.63
N GLU A 187 -5.13 3.06 -8.67
CA GLU A 187 -4.25 1.89 -8.57
C GLU A 187 -3.04 2.17 -7.65
N ILE A 188 -2.37 3.31 -7.82
CA ILE A 188 -1.24 3.72 -6.95
C ILE A 188 -1.70 3.89 -5.49
N LYS A 189 -2.87 4.48 -5.26
CA LYS A 189 -3.44 4.61 -3.90
C LYS A 189 -3.80 3.25 -3.32
N ALA A 190 -4.38 2.35 -4.12
CA ALA A 190 -4.73 1.01 -3.69
C ALA A 190 -3.49 0.18 -3.33
N SER A 191 -2.44 0.21 -4.15
CA SER A 191 -1.20 -0.53 -3.88
C SER A 191 -0.49 -0.01 -2.63
N THR A 192 -0.41 1.32 -2.45
CA THR A 192 0.19 1.91 -1.24
C THR A 192 -0.61 1.61 0.03
N LEU A 193 -1.94 1.57 -0.05
CA LEU A 193 -2.80 1.15 1.06
C LEU A 193 -2.64 -0.34 1.36
N ALA A 194 -2.62 -1.20 0.34
CA ALA A 194 -2.40 -2.63 0.48
C ALA A 194 -1.08 -2.92 1.20
N SER A 195 0.03 -2.33 0.77
CA SER A 195 1.33 -2.50 1.44
C SER A 195 1.36 -1.99 2.88
N LYS A 196 0.58 -0.95 3.21
CA LYS A 196 0.46 -0.46 4.60
C LYS A 196 -0.35 -1.42 5.46
N LEU A 197 -1.45 -1.94 4.93
CA LEU A 197 -2.30 -2.91 5.62
C LEU A 197 -1.54 -4.21 5.86
N GLU A 198 -0.84 -4.74 4.85
CA GLU A 198 -0.01 -5.94 4.96
C GLU A 198 1.06 -5.78 6.06
N LYS A 199 1.77 -4.65 6.10
CA LYS A 199 2.73 -4.36 7.17
C LYS A 199 2.08 -4.33 8.55
N LYS A 200 0.86 -3.79 8.65
CA LYS A 200 0.11 -3.73 9.91
C LYS A 200 -0.33 -5.13 10.35
N GLU A 201 -0.87 -5.92 9.43
CA GLU A 201 -1.29 -7.31 9.67
C GLU A 201 -0.11 -8.19 10.06
N ARG A 202 1.04 -8.05 9.38
CA ARG A 202 2.27 -8.76 9.74
C ARG A 202 2.74 -8.43 11.15
N ARG A 203 2.68 -7.15 11.56
CA ARG A 203 3.03 -6.72 12.93
C ARG A 203 2.06 -7.30 13.95
N LEU A 204 0.76 -7.19 13.71
CA LEU A 204 -0.27 -7.73 14.60
C LEU A 204 -0.18 -9.25 14.74
N SER A 205 0.09 -9.97 13.65
CA SER A 205 0.30 -11.42 13.66
C SER A 205 1.54 -11.82 14.47
N GLN A 206 2.65 -11.09 14.31
CA GLN A 206 3.85 -11.33 15.12
C GLN A 206 3.63 -11.02 16.61
N GLU A 207 2.93 -9.93 16.92
CA GLU A 207 2.57 -9.58 18.30
C GLU A 207 1.64 -10.63 18.91
N LYS A 208 0.64 -11.09 18.15
CA LYS A 208 -0.23 -12.20 18.54
C LYS A 208 0.57 -13.46 18.84
N ARG A 209 1.49 -13.85 17.95
CA ARG A 209 2.36 -15.02 18.16
C ARG A 209 3.25 -14.86 19.40
N ARG A 210 3.81 -13.67 19.63
CA ARG A 210 4.60 -13.38 20.84
C ARG A 210 3.73 -13.47 22.10
N ALA A 211 2.52 -12.93 22.06
CA ALA A 211 1.58 -12.96 23.17
C ALA A 211 1.12 -14.39 23.49
N GLU A 212 0.80 -15.20 22.49
CA GLU A 212 0.44 -16.61 22.67
C GLU A 212 1.60 -17.44 23.22
N ASN A 213 2.81 -17.25 22.69
CA ASN A 213 3.99 -17.94 23.20
C ASN A 213 4.32 -17.53 24.63
N ALA A 214 4.16 -16.25 24.97
CA ALA A 214 4.29 -15.77 26.34
C ALA A 214 3.22 -16.45 27.22
N ALA A 215 1.94 -16.39 26.85
CA ALA A 215 0.86 -17.01 27.60
C ALA A 215 1.06 -18.52 27.83
N LYS A 216 1.56 -19.25 26.80
CA LYS A 216 1.88 -20.68 26.90
C LYS A 216 3.10 -20.97 27.78
N ALA A 217 4.11 -20.10 27.75
CA ALA A 217 5.31 -20.26 28.58
C ALA A 217 5.07 -19.94 30.06
N LEU A 218 4.05 -19.12 30.38
CA LEU A 218 3.70 -18.80 31.75
C LEU A 218 3.03 -20.01 32.43
N GLN A 219 3.73 -20.63 33.37
CA GLN A 219 3.14 -21.57 34.33
C GLN A 219 2.63 -20.80 35.54
N TYR A 220 1.34 -20.95 35.86
CA TYR A 220 0.71 -20.30 37.01
C TYR A 220 -0.27 -21.23 37.71
N GLN A 221 -0.42 -21.04 39.02
CA GLN A 221 -1.44 -21.71 39.80
C GLN A 221 -2.76 -20.96 39.67
N THR A 222 -3.79 -21.61 39.14
CA THR A 222 -5.15 -21.07 39.13
C THR A 222 -5.77 -21.20 40.53
N MET A 223 -6.38 -20.13 41.02
CA MET A 223 -7.16 -20.18 42.25
C MET A 223 -8.65 -20.29 41.90
N ASN A 224 -9.28 -21.36 42.37
CA ASN A 224 -10.71 -21.59 42.15
C ASN A 224 -11.55 -20.65 43.03
N HIS A 225 -12.66 -20.13 42.51
CA HIS A 225 -13.56 -19.17 43.17
C HIS A 225 -13.83 -19.50 44.65
N ASN A 226 -14.09 -20.77 44.97
CA ASN A 226 -14.41 -21.22 46.33
C ASN A 226 -13.23 -21.16 47.31
N THR A 227 -12.00 -21.25 46.79
CA THR A 227 -10.75 -21.22 47.58
C THR A 227 -10.07 -19.85 47.59
N VAL A 228 -10.46 -18.97 46.65
CA VAL A 228 -9.87 -17.64 46.46
C VAL A 228 -10.02 -16.79 47.73
N GLY A 229 -11.20 -16.78 48.37
CA GLY A 229 -11.46 -15.93 49.53
C GLY A 229 -10.53 -16.22 50.72
N ASN A 230 -10.37 -17.48 51.09
CA ASN A 230 -9.53 -17.88 52.22
C ASN A 230 -8.04 -17.79 51.90
N LYS A 231 -7.62 -18.19 50.69
CA LYS A 231 -6.22 -18.10 50.25
C LYS A 231 -5.74 -16.65 50.14
N ILE A 232 -6.56 -15.74 49.58
CA ILE A 232 -6.22 -14.32 49.48
C ILE A 232 -6.07 -13.68 50.85
N LYS A 233 -6.95 -14.01 51.81
CA LYS A 233 -6.86 -13.47 53.17
C LYS A 233 -5.62 -13.96 53.92
N ALA A 234 -5.18 -15.19 53.67
CA ALA A 234 -4.00 -15.76 54.30
C ALA A 234 -2.67 -15.26 53.70
N MET A 235 -2.69 -14.71 52.49
CA MET A 235 -1.48 -14.21 51.82
C MET A 235 -1.02 -12.86 52.36
N SER A 236 0.31 -12.69 52.44
CA SER A 236 0.93 -11.40 52.79
C SER A 236 0.67 -10.33 51.72
N LYS A 237 0.73 -9.06 52.12
CA LYS A 237 0.57 -7.91 51.21
C LYS A 237 1.54 -7.96 50.02
N LYS A 238 2.74 -8.52 50.20
CA LYS A 238 3.73 -8.68 49.12
C LYS A 238 3.30 -9.75 48.12
N GLN A 239 2.77 -10.89 48.60
CA GLN A 239 2.21 -11.96 47.75
C GLN A 239 1.01 -11.47 46.95
N LEU A 240 0.11 -10.69 47.56
CA LEU A 240 -1.06 -10.13 46.88
C LEU A 240 -0.70 -9.20 45.72
N ARG A 241 0.41 -8.46 45.82
CA ARG A 241 0.91 -7.61 44.72
C ARG A 241 1.42 -8.41 43.51
N MET A 242 1.77 -9.68 43.71
CA MET A 242 2.25 -10.57 42.64
C MET A 242 1.09 -11.24 41.88
N ILE A 243 -0.13 -11.24 42.44
CA ILE A 243 -1.30 -11.83 41.80
C ILE A 243 -1.67 -11.03 40.56
N LYS A 244 -1.79 -11.73 39.43
CA LYS A 244 -2.19 -11.17 38.14
C LYS A 244 -3.60 -11.63 37.80
N LYS A 245 -4.34 -10.80 37.07
CA LYS A 245 -5.64 -11.14 36.49
C LYS A 245 -5.49 -11.42 35.00
N THR A 246 -6.27 -12.34 34.49
CA THR A 246 -6.38 -12.55 33.04
C THR A 246 -7.27 -11.48 32.44
N ARG A 247 -6.80 -10.78 31.41
CA ARG A 247 -7.56 -9.80 30.63
C ARG A 247 -7.50 -10.18 29.16
N PHE A 248 -8.59 -9.98 28.44
CA PHE A 248 -8.61 -10.12 26.99
C PHE A 248 -8.06 -8.84 26.32
N ASN A 249 -7.01 -8.97 25.52
CA ASN A 249 -6.48 -7.86 24.75
C ASN A 249 -7.29 -7.67 23.46
N GLN A 250 -8.03 -6.57 23.36
CA GLN A 250 -8.90 -6.29 22.21
C GLN A 250 -8.14 -6.10 20.89
N LYS A 251 -6.83 -5.78 20.93
CA LYS A 251 -6.02 -5.54 19.74
C LYS A 251 -5.46 -6.82 19.14
N THR A 252 -5.00 -7.73 19.99
CA THR A 252 -4.35 -8.98 19.57
C THR A 252 -5.30 -10.18 19.61
N GLY A 253 -6.40 -10.06 20.35
CA GLY A 253 -7.36 -11.15 20.58
C GLY A 253 -6.82 -12.25 21.50
N VAL A 254 -5.75 -11.97 22.26
CA VAL A 254 -5.10 -12.95 23.15
C VAL A 254 -5.32 -12.56 24.60
N THR A 255 -5.47 -13.56 25.47
CA THR A 255 -5.58 -13.35 26.92
C THR A 255 -4.20 -13.10 27.51
N GLU A 256 -4.04 -11.96 28.19
CA GLU A 256 -2.81 -11.53 28.85
C GLU A 256 -2.97 -11.50 30.38
N LEU A 257 -1.87 -11.72 31.10
CA LEU A 257 -1.81 -11.64 32.56
C LEU A 257 -1.35 -10.24 32.97
N VAL A 258 -2.28 -9.44 33.49
CA VAL A 258 -2.11 -8.03 33.83
C VAL A 258 -2.13 -7.87 35.35
N GLY A 259 -1.49 -6.83 35.89
CA GLY A 259 -1.57 -6.54 37.32
C GLY A 259 -3.03 -6.39 37.77
N ALA A 260 -3.36 -6.86 38.98
CA ALA A 260 -4.73 -6.81 39.48
C ALA A 260 -5.36 -5.39 39.40
N PHE A 261 -4.55 -4.35 39.59
CA PHE A 261 -4.96 -2.95 39.65
C PHE A 261 -4.60 -2.13 38.40
N GLU A 262 -4.04 -2.75 37.36
CA GLU A 262 -3.81 -2.07 36.08
C GLU A 262 -5.16 -1.81 35.39
N LYS A 263 -5.30 -0.59 34.86
CA LYS A 263 -6.48 -0.07 34.14
C LYS A 263 -6.31 -0.23 32.64
#